data_AF-A0A349M167-F1
#
_entry.id   AF-A0A349M167-F1
#
_cell.length_a   1.000
_cell.length_b   1.000
_cell.length_c   1.000
_cell.angle_alpha   90.00
_cell.angle_beta   90.00
_cell.angle_gamma   90.00
#
_symmetry.space_group_name_H-M   'P 1'
#
loop_
_entity.id
_entity.type
_entity.pdbx_description
1 polymer ?
#
loop_
_entity_poly.entity_id
_entity_poly.type
_entity_poly.pdbx_seq_one_letter_code
_entity_poly.pdbx_strand_id
1 'polypeptide(L)'
;MTSTKKVRVAVIGAGNCASSLVQGVHYYQKARAEDFVPGLMHVNLGGYHISDIEFSAAFDIDKNKVGKDISEAIYTAPNNTYRFADVPTLNARVYRGMSHDGLGKYLSRIITKAPGQTDDIVRILKDT
;
A
#
# COMPACT_ATOMS: atom_id res chain seq x y z
N MET A 1 -4.85 -29.97 -4.20
CA MET A 1 -5.00 -28.63 -3.58
C MET A 1 -3.95 -27.73 -4.21
N THR A 2 -4.37 -26.83 -5.11
CA THR A 2 -3.44 -25.83 -5.65
C THR A 2 -3.04 -24.91 -4.50
N SER A 3 -1.77 -24.93 -4.12
CA SER A 3 -1.17 -23.90 -3.27
C SER A 3 -1.64 -22.54 -3.79
N THR A 4 -2.45 -21.82 -3.04
CA THR A 4 -2.91 -20.48 -3.38
C THR A 4 -1.67 -19.60 -3.43
N LYS A 5 -1.16 -19.31 -4.63
CA LYS A 5 0.04 -18.50 -4.80
C LYS A 5 -0.32 -17.07 -4.42
N LYS A 6 0.31 -16.53 -3.38
CA LYS A 6 0.17 -15.13 -2.98
C LYS A 6 1.34 -14.31 -3.50
N VAL A 7 1.07 -13.08 -3.90
CA VAL A 7 2.07 -12.05 -4.17
C VAL A 7 2.08 -11.13 -2.97
N ARG A 8 3.05 -11.34 -2.07
CA ARG A 8 3.21 -10.48 -0.89
C ARG A 8 3.83 -9.15 -1.31
N VAL A 9 3.14 -8.06 -1.02
CA VAL A 9 3.53 -6.71 -1.44
C VAL A 9 3.78 -5.84 -0.23
N ALA A 10 4.97 -5.25 -0.18
CA ALA A 10 5.27 -4.15 0.72
C ALA A 10 5.28 -2.82 -0.06
N VAL A 11 4.76 -1.75 0.54
CA VAL A 11 4.69 -0.42 -0.09
C VAL A 11 5.71 0.53 0.55
N ILE A 12 6.51 1.23 -0.25
CA ILE A 12 7.39 2.30 0.23
C ILE A 12 6.80 3.64 -0.26
N GLY A 13 6.29 4.43 0.68
CA GLY A 13 5.53 5.66 0.44
C GLY A 13 4.04 5.38 0.26
N ALA A 14 3.26 5.62 1.31
CA ALA A 14 1.79 5.44 1.31
C ALA A 14 1.08 6.68 0.74
N GLY A 15 1.49 7.12 -0.46
CA GLY A 15 0.96 8.28 -1.18
C GLY A 15 -0.31 8.00 -1.98
N ASN A 16 -0.70 8.93 -2.87
CA ASN A 16 -1.85 8.77 -3.77
C ASN A 16 -1.74 7.52 -4.66
N CYS A 17 -0.55 7.21 -5.19
CA CYS A 17 -0.37 6.00 -6.00
C CYS A 17 -0.64 4.72 -5.18
N ALA A 18 -0.14 4.65 -3.95
CA ALA A 18 -0.42 3.54 -3.04
C ALA A 18 -1.92 3.46 -2.73
N SER A 19 -2.58 4.61 -2.54
CA SER A 19 -4.03 4.67 -2.32
C SER A 19 -4.81 4.10 -3.50
N SER A 20 -4.51 4.53 -4.73
CA SER A 20 -5.16 3.99 -5.93
C SER A 20 -4.85 2.51 -6.15
N LEU A 21 -3.64 2.04 -5.85
CA LEU A 21 -3.26 0.63 -5.94
C LEU A 21 -4.05 -0.25 -4.94
N VAL A 22 -4.04 0.11 -3.66
CA VAL A 22 -4.73 -0.67 -2.62
C VAL A 22 -6.24 -0.68 -2.85
N GLN A 23 -6.82 0.46 -3.22
CA GLN A 23 -8.22 0.54 -3.62
C GLN A 23 -8.51 -0.32 -4.86
N GLY A 24 -7.66 -0.28 -5.88
CA GLY A 24 -7.81 -1.07 -7.11
C GLY A 24 -7.80 -2.57 -6.85
N VAL A 25 -6.86 -3.05 -6.04
CA VAL A 25 -6.80 -4.46 -5.63
C VAL A 25 -8.11 -4.86 -4.93
N HIS A 26 -8.58 -4.05 -3.97
CA HIS A 26 -9.84 -4.35 -3.27
C HIS A 26 -11.07 -4.31 -4.21
N TYR A 27 -11.14 -3.32 -5.09
CA TYR A 27 -12.27 -3.10 -5.99
C TYR A 27 -12.42 -4.25 -7.00
N TYR A 28 -11.32 -4.68 -7.61
CA TYR A 28 -11.31 -5.70 -8.67
C TYR A 28 -11.07 -7.13 -8.16
N GLN A 29 -10.96 -7.38 -6.85
CA GLN A 29 -10.68 -8.72 -6.30
C GLN A 29 -11.73 -9.79 -6.68
N LYS A 30 -12.93 -9.39 -7.11
CA LYS A 30 -14.02 -10.28 -7.53
C LYS A 30 -14.23 -10.33 -9.05
N ALA A 31 -13.38 -9.66 -9.83
CA ALA A 31 -13.42 -9.76 -11.28
C ALA A 31 -13.20 -11.22 -11.70
N ARG A 32 -13.81 -11.64 -12.80
CA ARG A 32 -13.54 -12.95 -13.40
C ARG A 32 -12.28 -12.85 -14.26
N ALA A 33 -11.57 -13.96 -14.43
CA ALA A 33 -10.30 -13.97 -15.14
C ALA A 33 -10.41 -13.45 -16.60
N GLU A 34 -11.59 -13.60 -17.21
CA GLU A 34 -11.91 -13.21 -18.58
C GLU A 34 -12.56 -11.81 -18.68
N ASP A 35 -12.81 -11.14 -17.56
CA ASP A 35 -13.42 -9.80 -17.57
C ASP A 35 -12.44 -8.78 -18.16
N PHE A 36 -12.97 -7.87 -18.97
CA PHE A 36 -12.24 -6.67 -19.38
C PHE A 36 -12.29 -5.63 -18.27
N VAL A 37 -11.12 -5.27 -17.74
CA VAL A 37 -10.96 -4.21 -16.74
C VAL A 37 -10.11 -3.08 -17.33
N PRO A 38 -10.65 -1.85 -17.48
CA PRO A 38 -9.87 -0.72 -17.99
C PRO A 38 -8.59 -0.48 -17.20
N GLY A 39 -7.45 -0.42 -17.90
CA GLY A 39 -6.13 -0.20 -17.30
C GLY A 39 -5.38 -1.48 -16.89
N LEU A 40 -6.02 -2.65 -16.96
CA LEU A 40 -5.35 -3.94 -16.78
C LEU A 40 -5.28 -4.69 -18.10
N MET A 41 -4.10 -5.25 -18.42
CA MET A 41 -3.96 -6.16 -19.57
C MET A 41 -4.69 -7.48 -19.32
N HIS A 42 -4.60 -8.00 -18.09
CA HIS A 42 -5.23 -9.26 -17.67
C HIS A 42 -5.67 -9.18 -16.21
N VAL A 43 -6.84 -9.74 -15.90
CA VAL A 43 -7.30 -9.94 -14.52
C VAL A 43 -6.55 -11.10 -13.84
N ASN A 44 -6.19 -12.13 -14.62
CA ASN A 44 -5.27 -13.17 -14.20
C ASN A 44 -4.03 -13.17 -15.10
N LEU A 45 -2.86 -12.85 -14.52
CA LEU A 45 -1.59 -12.80 -15.23
C LEU A 45 -0.70 -13.98 -14.80
N GLY A 46 -0.48 -14.94 -15.71
CA GLY A 46 0.42 -16.06 -15.44
C GLY A 46 -0.01 -16.95 -14.26
N GLY A 47 -1.31 -17.01 -13.97
CA GLY A 47 -1.88 -17.74 -12.84
C GLY A 47 -2.05 -16.91 -11.57
N TYR A 48 -1.68 -15.62 -11.56
CA TYR A 48 -1.91 -14.70 -10.45
C TYR A 48 -3.13 -13.82 -10.74
N HIS A 49 -4.18 -14.02 -9.95
CA HIS A 49 -5.36 -13.16 -9.97
C HIS A 49 -5.12 -11.86 -9.20
N ILE A 50 -5.89 -10.81 -9.44
CA ILE A 50 -5.82 -9.55 -8.67
C ILE A 50 -5.95 -9.81 -7.16
N SER A 51 -6.81 -10.75 -6.77
CA SER A 51 -7.02 -11.16 -5.36
C SER A 51 -5.84 -11.91 -4.73
N ASP A 52 -4.81 -12.24 -5.51
CA ASP A 52 -3.60 -12.88 -5.00
C ASP A 52 -2.58 -11.86 -4.49
N ILE A 53 -2.79 -10.57 -4.76
CA ILE A 53 -2.01 -9.48 -4.17
C ILE A 53 -2.42 -9.31 -2.71
N GLU A 54 -1.44 -9.48 -1.81
CA GLU A 54 -1.62 -9.35 -0.37
C GLU A 54 -0.64 -8.32 0.17
N PHE A 55 -1.15 -7.22 0.71
CA PHE A 55 -0.32 -6.19 1.32
C PHE A 55 0.15 -6.66 2.69
N SER A 56 1.46 -6.74 2.91
CA SER A 56 2.03 -7.26 4.16
C SER A 56 2.73 -6.21 5.02
N ALA A 57 3.20 -5.12 4.42
CA ALA A 57 3.81 -4.00 5.12
C ALA A 57 3.74 -2.70 4.30
N ALA A 58 3.85 -1.56 4.97
CA ALA A 58 4.17 -0.30 4.30
C ALA A 58 5.19 0.51 5.10
N PHE A 59 5.84 1.46 4.45
CA PHE A 59 6.82 2.36 5.07
C PHE A 59 6.53 3.79 4.66
N ASP A 60 6.46 4.69 5.63
CA ASP A 60 6.28 6.12 5.39
C ASP A 60 7.09 6.95 6.40
N ILE A 61 7.12 8.26 6.18
CA ILE A 61 7.81 9.23 7.02
C ILE A 61 6.85 10.26 7.60
N ASP A 62 5.61 10.35 7.13
CA ASP A 62 4.61 11.26 7.67
C ASP A 62 4.10 10.76 9.03
N LYS A 63 4.17 11.60 10.06
CA LYS A 63 3.65 11.30 11.41
C LYS A 63 2.17 10.88 11.39
N ASN A 64 1.40 11.36 10.42
CA ASN A 64 -0.01 11.06 10.34
C ASN A 64 -0.28 9.66 9.77
N LYS A 65 0.70 9.04 9.12
CA LYS A 65 0.57 7.72 8.47
C LYS A 65 1.27 6.62 9.24
N VAL A 66 2.47 6.90 9.76
CA VAL A 66 3.27 5.94 10.53
C VAL A 66 2.48 5.45 11.74
N GLY A 67 2.43 4.13 11.91
CA GLY A 67 1.74 3.44 12.98
C GLY A 67 0.35 2.93 12.62
N LYS A 68 -0.28 3.44 11.57
CA LYS A 68 -1.64 3.06 11.13
C LYS A 68 -1.65 1.78 10.31
N ASP A 69 -2.82 1.20 10.14
CA ASP A 69 -3.07 0.21 9.09
C ASP A 69 -2.97 0.86 7.70
N ILE A 70 -2.52 0.12 6.70
CA ILE A 70 -2.48 0.58 5.31
C ILE A 70 -3.86 1.08 4.86
N SER A 71 -4.96 0.41 5.25
CA SER A 71 -6.32 0.80 4.86
C SER A 71 -6.71 2.20 5.36
N GLU A 72 -6.13 2.67 6.46
CA GLU A 72 -6.36 4.01 6.99
C GLU A 72 -5.35 5.02 6.41
N ALA A 73 -4.07 4.62 6.31
CA ALA A 73 -3.00 5.48 5.85
C ALA A 73 -3.21 5.97 4.41
N ILE A 74 -3.79 5.14 3.53
CA ILE A 74 -4.07 5.50 2.14
C ILE A 74 -5.08 6.64 1.98
N TYR A 75 -5.94 6.88 2.98
CA TYR A 75 -6.90 7.99 3.00
C TYR A 75 -6.44 9.15 3.87
N THR A 76 -5.29 9.04 4.52
CA THR A 76 -4.76 10.09 5.38
C THR A 76 -4.14 11.20 4.52
N ALA A 77 -4.53 12.45 4.79
CA ALA A 77 -3.96 13.64 4.16
C ALA A 77 -2.41 13.62 4.26
N PRO A 78 -1.67 14.10 3.24
CA PRO A 78 -2.14 14.88 2.10
C PRO A 78 -2.63 14.04 0.91
N ASN A 79 -2.86 12.73 1.08
CA ASN A 79 -3.50 11.95 0.04
C ASN A 79 -4.89 12.54 -0.25
N ASN A 80 -5.22 12.63 -1.53
CA ASN A 80 -6.43 13.26 -2.06
C ASN A 80 -6.86 12.67 -3.41
N THR A 81 -6.34 11.49 -3.77
CA THR A 81 -6.82 10.76 -4.93
C THR A 81 -8.30 10.39 -4.76
N TYR A 82 -8.99 10.14 -5.87
CA TYR A 82 -10.40 9.75 -5.85
C TYR A 82 -10.60 8.46 -5.04
N ARG A 83 -11.61 8.46 -4.15
CA ARG A 83 -11.99 7.29 -3.35
C ARG A 83 -13.08 6.52 -4.09
N PHE A 84 -12.70 5.43 -4.75
CA PHE A 84 -13.60 4.57 -5.53
C PHE A 84 -13.86 3.21 -4.87
N ALA A 85 -13.18 2.92 -3.77
CA ALA A 85 -13.40 1.72 -2.97
C ALA A 85 -13.21 2.03 -1.48
N ASP A 86 -13.94 1.32 -0.63
CA ASP A 86 -13.76 1.32 0.83
C ASP A 86 -12.95 0.09 1.24
N VAL A 87 -11.68 0.30 1.57
CA VAL A 87 -10.77 -0.79 1.90
C VAL A 87 -10.93 -1.17 3.39
N PRO A 88 -11.27 -2.42 3.72
CA PRO A 88 -11.34 -2.88 5.11
C PRO A 88 -9.92 -2.95 5.73
N THR A 89 -9.83 -3.06 7.05
CA THR A 89 -8.56 -3.26 7.75
C THR A 89 -7.78 -4.43 7.16
N LEU A 90 -6.53 -4.18 6.79
CA LEU A 90 -5.66 -5.16 6.13
C LEU A 90 -4.80 -5.94 7.13
N ASN A 91 -4.72 -5.49 8.39
CA ASN A 91 -3.78 -5.97 9.40
C ASN A 91 -2.31 -5.84 8.93
N ALA A 92 -2.05 -4.82 8.13
CA ALA A 92 -0.74 -4.51 7.57
C ALA A 92 -0.37 -3.08 7.97
N ARG A 93 0.68 -2.94 8.75
CA ARG A 93 1.05 -1.68 9.39
C ARG A 93 1.95 -0.83 8.50
N VAL A 94 1.80 0.49 8.61
CA VAL A 94 2.78 1.47 8.13
C VAL A 94 3.88 1.66 9.18
N TYR A 95 5.08 1.20 8.87
CA TYR A 95 6.29 1.33 9.67
C TYR A 95 7.03 2.63 9.39
N ARG A 96 7.89 3.03 10.33
CA ARG A 96 8.73 4.22 10.23
C ARG A 96 9.87 3.96 9.25
N GLY A 97 9.76 4.47 8.03
CA GLY A 97 10.77 4.31 6.98
C GLY A 97 12.04 5.14 7.18
N MET A 98 13.01 5.02 6.26
CA MET A 98 14.16 5.93 6.24
C MET A 98 13.75 7.23 5.55
N SER A 99 14.09 8.39 6.13
CA SER A 99 13.72 9.68 5.51
C SER A 99 14.67 10.11 4.41
N HIS A 100 15.98 9.94 4.61
CA HIS A 100 17.03 10.38 3.70
C HIS A 100 16.71 11.73 3.01
N ASP A 101 16.72 11.75 1.69
CA ASP A 101 16.38 12.86 0.80
C ASP A 101 14.92 12.84 0.32
N GLY A 102 14.09 11.92 0.83
CA GLY A 102 12.68 11.74 0.44
C GLY A 102 11.75 12.87 0.89
N LEU A 103 12.21 13.80 1.74
CA LEU A 103 11.42 14.96 2.19
C LEU A 103 11.98 16.28 1.65
N GLY A 104 11.46 16.71 0.50
CA GLY A 104 11.83 17.97 -0.13
C GLY A 104 11.23 19.23 0.52
N LYS A 105 11.74 20.40 0.13
CA LYS A 105 11.38 21.74 0.64
C LYS A 105 9.88 22.05 0.68
N TYR A 106 9.12 21.58 -0.31
CA TYR A 106 7.69 21.89 -0.41
C TYR A 106 6.86 20.93 0.45
N LEU A 107 7.16 19.63 0.36
CA LEU A 107 6.46 18.62 1.14
C LEU A 107 6.71 18.78 2.65
N SER A 108 7.90 19.25 3.05
CA SER A 108 8.23 19.53 4.45
C SER A 108 7.39 20.67 5.08
N ARG A 109 6.68 21.45 4.27
CA ARG A 109 5.73 22.48 4.73
C ARG A 109 4.31 21.93 4.92
N ILE A 110 4.03 20.75 4.39
CA ILE A 110 2.70 20.13 4.37
C ILE A 110 2.62 19.05 5.44
N ILE A 111 3.66 18.20 5.54
CA ILE A 111 3.69 17.08 6.48
C ILE A 111 4.71 17.32 7.58
N THR A 112 4.50 16.67 8.73
CA THR A 112 5.50 16.59 9.79
C THR A 112 6.13 15.20 9.76
N LYS A 113 7.46 15.14 9.76
CA LYS A 113 8.18 13.87 9.86
C LYS A 113 7.82 13.15 11.17
N ALA A 114 7.54 11.85 11.08
CA ALA A 114 7.28 10.99 12.22
C ALA A 114 8.50 10.97 13.17
N PRO A 115 8.29 11.08 14.49
CA PRO A 115 9.37 11.01 15.47
C PRO A 115 9.98 9.60 15.53
N GLY A 116 11.11 9.47 16.21
CA GLY A 116 11.78 8.19 16.41
C GLY A 116 12.75 7.78 15.29
N GLN A 117 13.42 6.66 15.52
CA GLN A 117 14.34 6.04 14.58
C GLN A 117 13.60 5.26 13.51
N THR A 118 14.27 4.96 12.39
CA THR A 118 13.75 4.04 11.38
C THR A 118 13.58 2.65 12.01
N ASP A 119 12.44 2.02 11.73
CA ASP A 119 12.20 0.62 12.09
C ASP A 119 13.17 -0.30 11.31
N ASP A 120 13.38 -1.52 11.80
CA ASP A 120 14.24 -2.51 11.13
C ASP A 120 13.56 -3.04 9.85
N ILE A 121 13.74 -2.32 8.75
CA ILE A 121 13.11 -2.61 7.45
C ILE A 121 13.47 -4.02 6.96
N VAL A 122 14.75 -4.43 7.10
CA VAL A 122 15.21 -5.73 6.61
C VAL A 122 14.53 -6.85 7.38
N ARG A 123 14.45 -6.73 8.71
CA ARG A 123 13.74 -7.71 9.53
C ARG A 123 12.25 -7.74 9.21
N ILE A 124 11.60 -6.57 9.14
CA ILE A 124 10.17 -6.49 8.82
C ILE A 124 9.88 -7.18 7.49
N LEU A 125 10.61 -6.86 6.42
CA LEU A 125 10.39 -7.46 5.11
C LEU A 125 10.62 -8.99 5.08
N LYS A 126 11.51 -9.51 5.93
CA LYS A 126 11.74 -10.96 6.08
C LYS A 126 10.64 -11.65 6.88
N ASP A 127 10.10 -10.97 7.88
CA ASP A 127 9.07 -11.50 8.78
C ASP A 127 7.66 -11.45 8.15
N THR A 128 7.47 -10.62 7.11
CA THR A 128 6.19 -10.37 6.42
C THR A 128 6.05 -11.07 5.06
#